data_AF-A0A950ZNR9-F1
#
_entry.id   AF-A0A950ZNR9-F1
#
_cell.length_a   1.000
_cell.length_b   1.000
_cell.length_c   1.000
_cell.angle_alpha   90.00
_cell.angle_beta   90.00
_cell.angle_gamma   90.00
#
_symmetry.space_group_name_H-M   'P 1'
#
loop_
_entity.id
_entity.type
_entity.pdbx_description
1 polymer ?
#
loop_
_entity_poly.entity_id
_entity_poly.type
_entity_poly.pdbx_seq_one_letter_code
_entity_poly.pdbx_strand_id
1 'polypeptide(L)'
;MSDGPRLTPARLESFSDGVFSIAATLLVLDLHVPDVTNDLAAALASQWSNYITYVVSFATIGIIWVNHHSLFAHVRHVDRRLLFLNLVLLMVVSAIPFPTALLSRYVGTGDQSHIAAAVYGGVIVVMSVAFTLLWRHVTH
;
A
#
# COMPACT_ATOMS: atom_id res chain seq x y z
N MET A 1 38.73 9.94 -10.14
CA MET A 1 37.56 9.14 -10.55
C MET A 1 36.76 8.88 -9.29
N SER A 2 35.71 9.67 -9.03
CA SER A 2 34.96 9.59 -7.77
C SER A 2 34.04 8.36 -7.81
N ASP A 3 34.43 7.29 -7.13
CA ASP A 3 33.47 6.26 -6.71
C ASP A 3 32.51 6.92 -5.69
N GLY A 4 31.47 7.56 -6.21
CA GLY A 4 30.33 7.96 -5.40
C GLY A 4 29.71 6.73 -4.73
N PRO A 5 29.02 6.88 -3.59
CA PRO A 5 28.42 5.75 -2.90
C PRO A 5 27.53 4.97 -3.87
N ARG A 6 27.91 3.74 -4.21
CA ARG A 6 27.09 2.87 -5.06
C ARG A 6 25.84 2.49 -4.27
N LEU A 7 24.67 2.77 -4.83
CA LEU A 7 23.40 2.29 -4.27
C LEU A 7 23.43 0.76 -4.29
N THR A 8 23.44 0.15 -3.11
CA THR A 8 23.37 -1.30 -2.98
C THR A 8 21.92 -1.74 -3.03
N PRO A 9 21.62 -2.95 -3.55
CA PRO A 9 20.28 -3.53 -3.48
C PRO A 9 19.71 -3.50 -2.06
N ALA A 10 20.54 -3.84 -1.06
CA ALA A 10 20.17 -3.80 0.35
C ALA A 10 19.71 -2.42 0.85
N ARG A 11 20.36 -1.32 0.43
CA ARG A 11 19.92 0.03 0.82
C ARG A 11 18.58 0.41 0.19
N LEU A 12 18.37 0.03 -1.07
CA LEU A 12 17.12 0.26 -1.78
C LEU A 12 15.97 -0.55 -1.17
N GLU A 13 16.26 -1.79 -0.78
CA GLU A 13 15.34 -2.68 -0.08
C GLU A 13 14.97 -2.11 1.29
N SER A 14 15.93 -1.72 2.13
CA SER A 14 15.64 -1.11 3.43
C SER A 14 14.83 0.18 3.33
N PHE A 15 15.06 1.00 2.29
CA PHE A 15 14.23 2.17 2.03
C PHE A 15 12.78 1.78 1.70
N SER A 16 12.62 0.75 0.86
CA SER A 16 11.32 0.21 0.47
C SER A 16 10.57 -0.33 1.70
N ASP A 17 11.23 -1.16 2.53
CA ASP A 17 10.67 -1.70 3.77
C ASP A 17 10.15 -0.61 4.71
N GLY A 18 10.89 0.49 4.82
CA GLY A 18 10.45 1.66 5.58
C GLY A 18 9.15 2.25 5.05
N VAL A 19 9.03 2.42 3.73
CA VAL A 19 7.80 2.95 3.11
C VAL A 19 6.63 1.97 3.26
N PHE A 20 6.84 0.67 3.04
CA PHE A 20 5.81 -0.36 3.25
C PHE A 20 5.31 -0.36 4.70
N SER A 21 6.23 -0.29 5.67
CA SER A 21 5.90 -0.27 7.10
C SER A 21 5.09 0.97 7.49
N ILE A 22 5.48 2.15 7.00
CA ILE A 22 4.73 3.39 7.24
C ILE A 22 3.35 3.31 6.60
N ALA A 23 3.25 2.91 5.33
CA ALA A 23 1.97 2.79 4.64
C ALA A 23 1.01 1.83 5.37
N ALA A 24 1.50 0.67 5.83
CA ALA A 24 0.70 -0.29 6.58
C ALA A 24 0.23 0.26 7.93
N THR A 25 1.09 0.98 8.65
CA THR A 25 0.75 1.55 9.97
C THR A 25 -0.18 2.76 9.87
N LEU A 26 -0.13 3.53 8.78
CA LEU A 26 -1.08 4.63 8.53
C LEU A 26 -2.52 4.13 8.37
N LEU A 27 -2.74 2.88 7.93
CA LEU A 27 -4.09 2.33 7.79
C LEU A 27 -4.86 2.29 9.11
N VAL A 28 -4.16 2.10 10.24
CA VAL A 28 -4.82 2.01 11.54
C VAL A 28 -5.44 3.35 11.97
N LEU A 29 -4.98 4.47 11.39
CA LEU A 29 -5.49 5.80 11.71
C LEU A 29 -6.93 6.00 11.21
N ASP A 30 -7.41 5.18 10.28
CA ASP A 30 -8.82 5.22 9.84
C ASP A 30 -9.77 4.50 10.81
N LEU A 31 -9.23 3.75 11.80
CA LEU A 31 -10.03 3.14 12.85
C LEU A 31 -10.30 4.17 13.96
N HIS A 32 -11.46 4.81 13.89
CA HIS A 32 -11.83 5.87 14.81
C HIS A 32 -12.45 5.32 16.09
N VAL A 33 -12.06 5.90 17.24
CA VAL A 33 -12.75 5.65 18.50
C VAL A 33 -14.08 6.39 18.46
N PRO A 34 -15.23 5.72 18.67
CA PRO A 34 -16.54 6.38 18.60
C PRO A 34 -16.77 7.27 19.84
N ASP A 35 -17.15 8.52 19.61
CA ASP A 35 -17.53 9.46 20.67
C ASP A 35 -18.99 9.28 21.10
N VAL A 36 -19.26 8.25 21.91
CA VAL A 36 -20.61 7.95 22.40
C VAL A 36 -20.66 7.88 23.94
N THR A 37 -21.73 8.42 24.53
CA THR A 37 -21.94 8.41 25.99
C THR A 37 -22.66 7.14 26.48
N ASN A 38 -23.43 6.49 25.61
CA ASN A 38 -24.14 5.24 25.88
C ASN A 38 -24.01 4.32 24.65
N ASP A 39 -24.08 3.00 24.87
CA ASP A 39 -24.10 1.97 23.81
C ASP A 39 -22.83 1.90 22.93
N LEU A 40 -21.67 1.83 23.59
CA LEU A 40 -20.37 1.62 22.94
C LEU A 40 -20.33 0.37 22.05
N ALA A 41 -21.03 -0.70 22.45
CA ALA A 41 -21.04 -1.96 21.70
C ALA A 41 -21.69 -1.80 20.32
N ALA A 42 -22.86 -1.15 20.23
CA ALA A 42 -23.50 -0.88 18.94
C ALA A 42 -22.65 0.08 18.09
N ALA A 43 -22.04 1.10 18.70
CA ALA A 43 -21.18 2.03 18.00
C ALA A 43 -19.96 1.34 17.37
N LEU A 44 -19.29 0.43 18.09
CA LEU A 44 -18.19 -0.38 17.54
C LEU A 44 -18.68 -1.34 16.44
N ALA A 45 -19.82 -2.00 16.62
CA ALA A 45 -20.39 -2.89 15.61
C ALA A 45 -20.74 -2.15 14.30
N SER A 46 -21.17 -0.89 14.39
CA SER A 46 -21.49 -0.06 13.22
C SER A 46 -20.27 0.28 12.35
N GLN A 47 -19.05 0.19 12.91
CA GLN A 47 -17.80 0.46 12.20
C GLN A 47 -17.22 -0.76 11.46
N TRP A 48 -17.99 -1.84 11.29
CA TRP A 48 -17.52 -3.08 10.67
C TRP A 48 -16.84 -2.89 9.30
N SER A 49 -17.31 -1.92 8.49
CA SER A 49 -16.72 -1.57 7.19
C SER A 49 -15.27 -1.12 7.34
N ASN A 50 -14.97 -0.27 8.33
CA ASN A 50 -13.61 0.22 8.60
C ASN A 50 -12.67 -0.94 8.93
N TYR A 51 -13.14 -1.93 9.71
CA TYR A 51 -12.34 -3.10 10.05
C TYR A 51 -12.02 -3.96 8.82
N ILE A 52 -13.00 -4.18 7.95
CA ILE A 52 -12.80 -5.00 6.75
C ILE A 52 -11.88 -4.29 5.76
N THR A 53 -12.11 -3.01 5.48
CA THR A 53 -11.25 -2.26 4.54
C THR A 53 -9.83 -2.14 5.07
N TYR A 54 -9.66 -1.94 6.38
CA TYR A 54 -8.35 -1.98 7.05
C TYR A 54 -7.64 -3.32 6.83
N VAL A 55 -8.28 -4.44 7.18
CA VAL A 55 -7.67 -5.78 7.07
C VAL A 55 -7.31 -6.11 5.62
N VAL A 56 -8.21 -5.83 4.68
CA VAL A 56 -7.98 -6.09 3.24
C VAL A 56 -6.82 -5.25 2.72
N SER A 57 -6.75 -3.97 3.09
CA SER A 57 -5.69 -3.07 2.64
C SER A 57 -4.34 -3.44 3.28
N PHE A 58 -4.33 -3.77 4.57
CA PHE A 58 -3.13 -4.22 5.27
C PHE A 58 -2.58 -5.51 4.66
N ALA A 59 -3.46 -6.49 4.42
CA ALA A 59 -3.08 -7.74 3.75
C ALA A 59 -2.55 -7.48 2.34
N THR A 60 -3.15 -6.55 1.60
CA THR A 60 -2.70 -6.18 0.25
C THR A 60 -1.29 -5.58 0.28
N ILE A 61 -1.02 -4.62 1.17
CA ILE A 61 0.32 -4.05 1.36
C ILE A 61 1.32 -5.15 1.75
N GLY A 62 0.94 -6.02 2.69
CA GLY A 62 1.79 -7.13 3.14
C GLY A 62 2.12 -8.12 2.03
N ILE A 63 1.16 -8.51 1.19
CA ILE A 63 1.37 -9.41 0.05
C ILE A 63 2.35 -8.79 -0.94
N ILE A 64 2.17 -7.50 -1.28
CA ILE A 64 3.07 -6.81 -2.20
C ILE A 64 4.47 -6.66 -1.60
N TRP A 65 4.57 -6.41 -0.29
CA TRP A 65 5.85 -6.38 0.41
C TRP A 65 6.56 -7.75 0.35
N VAL A 66 5.87 -8.86 0.64
CA VAL A 66 6.45 -10.22 0.53
C VAL A 66 6.93 -10.50 -0.90
N ASN A 67 6.14 -10.12 -1.90
CA ASN A 67 6.49 -10.29 -3.30
C ASN A 67 7.68 -9.42 -3.70
N HIS A 68 7.75 -8.18 -3.19
CA HIS A 68 8.86 -7.24 -3.41
C HIS A 68 10.16 -7.76 -2.78
N HIS A 69 10.12 -8.19 -1.52
CA HIS A 69 11.25 -8.79 -0.82
C HIS A 69 11.78 -10.03 -1.57
N SER A 70 10.86 -10.91 -2.00
CA SER A 70 11.20 -12.09 -2.80
C SER A 70 11.86 -11.74 -4.15
N LEU A 71 11.39 -10.67 -4.80
CA LEU A 71 11.98 -10.18 -6.05
C LEU A 71 13.38 -9.59 -5.83
N PHE A 72 13.55 -8.78 -4.79
CA PHE A 72 14.81 -8.09 -4.48
C PHE A 72 15.92 -9.03 -4.05
N ALA A 73 15.59 -10.19 -3.46
CA ALA A 73 16.56 -11.26 -3.19
C ALA A 73 17.32 -11.74 -4.45
N HIS A 74 16.76 -11.53 -5.65
CA HIS A 74 17.38 -11.92 -6.92
C HIS A 74 18.17 -10.77 -7.60
N VAL A 75 18.08 -9.53 -7.08
CA VAL A 75 18.70 -8.35 -7.69
C VAL A 75 20.17 -8.26 -7.31
N ARG A 76 21.07 -8.38 -8.31
CA ARG A 76 22.53 -8.24 -8.10
C ARG A 76 23.07 -6.83 -8.32
N HIS A 77 22.42 -6.05 -9.18
CA HIS A 77 22.86 -4.70 -9.55
C HIS A 77 21.66 -3.75 -9.57
N VAL A 78 21.87 -2.53 -9.08
CA VAL A 78 20.86 -1.46 -9.11
C VAL A 78 21.20 -0.51 -10.24
N ASP A 79 20.27 -0.36 -11.18
CA ASP A 79 20.34 0.64 -12.23
C ASP A 79 19.31 1.77 -12.03
N ARG A 80 19.40 2.82 -12.84
CA ARG A 80 18.53 4.00 -12.73
C ARG A 80 17.06 3.70 -13.05
N ARG A 81 16.79 2.73 -13.93
CA ARG A 81 15.42 2.35 -14.31
C ARG A 81 14.74 1.59 -13.17
N LEU A 82 15.45 0.66 -12.54
CA LEU A 82 15.01 -0.07 -11.36
C LEU A 82 14.64 0.91 -10.23
N LEU A 83 15.50 1.91 -9.97
CA LEU A 83 15.23 2.94 -8.95
C LEU A 83 13.91 3.69 -9.22
N PHE A 84 13.68 4.11 -10.46
CA PHE A 84 12.47 4.85 -10.81
C PHE A 84 11.22 3.97 -10.73
N LEU A 85 11.28 2.74 -11.23
CA LEU A 85 10.18 1.77 -11.13
C LEU A 85 9.85 1.45 -9.67
N ASN A 86 10.87 1.30 -8.82
CA ASN A 86 10.70 1.11 -7.39
C ASN A 86 10.02 2.32 -6.74
N LEU A 87 10.46 3.55 -7.05
CA LEU A 87 9.82 4.77 -6.54
C LEU A 87 8.35 4.89 -6.96
N VAL A 88 8.02 4.52 -8.20
CA VAL A 88 6.63 4.50 -8.66
C VAL A 88 5.80 3.49 -7.86
N LEU A 89 6.30 2.28 -7.65
CA LEU A 89 5.62 1.29 -6.80
C LEU A 89 5.41 1.83 -5.38
N LEU A 90 6.45 2.38 -4.76
CA LEU A 90 6.39 2.92 -3.41
C LEU A 90 5.43 4.10 -3.28
N MET A 91 5.38 4.97 -4.29
CA MET A 91 4.40 6.07 -4.35
C MET A 91 2.97 5.53 -4.32
N VAL A 92 2.67 4.51 -5.14
CA VAL A 92 1.32 3.93 -5.20
C VAL A 92 0.97 3.21 -3.89
N VAL A 93 1.91 2.44 -3.32
CA VAL A 93 1.73 1.78 -2.02
C VAL A 93 1.46 2.80 -0.91
N SER A 94 2.22 3.88 -0.87
CA SER A 94 2.03 4.96 0.11
C SER A 94 0.69 5.68 -0.02
N ALA A 95 0.07 5.61 -1.20
CA ALA A 95 -1.23 6.20 -1.46
C ALA A 95 -2.40 5.31 -1.01
N ILE A 96 -2.20 4.00 -0.77
CA ILE A 96 -3.26 3.04 -0.40
C ILE A 96 -4.11 3.45 0.81
N PRO A 97 -3.58 4.09 1.87
CA PRO A 97 -4.42 4.52 2.99
C PRO A 97 -5.56 5.46 2.61
N PHE A 98 -5.37 6.31 1.60
CA PHE A 98 -6.40 7.24 1.12
C PHE A 98 -7.64 6.53 0.53
N PRO A 99 -7.54 5.67 -0.51
CA PRO A 99 -8.70 4.97 -1.04
C PRO A 99 -9.28 3.97 -0.05
N THR A 100 -8.50 3.44 0.92
CA THR A 100 -9.04 2.59 1.99
C THR A 100 -10.05 3.35 2.86
N ALA A 101 -9.68 4.55 3.31
CA ALA A 101 -10.54 5.43 4.08
C ALA A 101 -11.73 5.95 3.25
N LEU A 102 -11.50 6.22 1.97
CA LEU A 102 -12.57 6.60 1.05
C LEU A 102 -13.59 5.45 0.90
N LEU A 103 -13.12 4.22 0.72
CA LEU A 103 -14.00 3.07 0.60
C LEU A 103 -14.76 2.82 1.91
N SER A 104 -14.07 2.85 3.05
CA SER A 104 -14.69 2.57 4.36
C SER A 104 -15.87 3.50 4.65
N ARG A 105 -15.72 4.79 4.34
CA ARG A 105 -16.72 5.85 4.57
C ARG A 105 -17.95 5.77 3.66
N TYR A 106 -17.79 5.33 2.42
CA TYR A 106 -18.86 5.37 1.41
C TYR A 106 -19.45 3.99 1.09
N VAL A 107 -18.97 2.91 1.71
CA VAL A 107 -19.60 1.58 1.61
C VAL A 107 -21.07 1.67 2.04
N GLY A 108 -21.98 1.16 1.20
CA GLY A 108 -23.41 1.14 1.48
C GLY A 108 -24.17 2.42 1.16
N THR A 109 -23.51 3.48 0.66
CA THR A 109 -24.14 4.78 0.34
C THR A 109 -24.70 4.88 -1.10
N GLY A 110 -25.17 3.76 -1.66
CA GLY A 110 -25.74 3.70 -3.01
C GLY A 110 -24.70 4.05 -4.09
N ASP A 111 -25.04 4.96 -5.01
CA ASP A 111 -24.21 5.33 -6.17
C ASP A 111 -22.79 5.78 -5.81
N GLN A 112 -22.60 6.43 -4.65
CA GLN A 112 -21.29 6.91 -4.19
C GLN A 112 -20.35 5.76 -3.82
N SER A 113 -20.90 4.59 -3.45
CA SER A 113 -20.13 3.38 -3.16
C SER A 113 -19.37 2.88 -4.39
N HIS A 114 -19.95 3.01 -5.59
CA HIS A 114 -19.30 2.59 -6.83
C HIS A 114 -18.07 3.46 -7.16
N ILE A 115 -18.14 4.77 -6.91
CA ILE A 115 -17.02 5.67 -7.13
C ILE A 115 -15.88 5.35 -6.16
N ALA A 116 -16.18 5.17 -4.88
CA ALA A 116 -15.17 4.80 -3.88
C ALA A 116 -14.51 3.45 -4.20
N ALA A 117 -15.30 2.45 -4.61
CA ALA A 117 -14.79 1.16 -5.06
C ALA A 117 -13.95 1.26 -6.34
N ALA A 118 -14.33 2.10 -7.30
CA ALA A 118 -13.58 2.33 -8.52
C ALA A 118 -12.22 3.02 -8.26
N VAL A 119 -12.18 3.98 -7.33
CA VAL A 119 -10.92 4.63 -6.91
C VAL A 119 -10.01 3.62 -6.21
N TYR A 120 -10.55 2.83 -5.27
CA TYR A 120 -9.79 1.77 -4.60
C TYR A 120 -9.25 0.75 -5.60
N GLY A 121 -10.12 0.18 -6.44
CA GLY A 121 -9.73 -0.77 -7.48
C GLY A 121 -8.72 -0.19 -8.45
N GLY A 122 -8.87 1.08 -8.85
CA GLY A 122 -7.93 1.78 -9.71
C GLY A 122 -6.53 1.88 -9.11
N VAL A 123 -6.41 2.23 -7.83
CA VAL A 123 -5.12 2.27 -7.12
C VAL A 123 -4.50 0.87 -7.06
N ILE A 124 -5.28 -0.17 -6.75
CA ILE A 124 -4.79 -1.56 -6.74
C ILE A 124 -4.32 -1.99 -8.14
N VAL A 125 -5.04 -1.65 -9.20
CA VAL A 125 -4.63 -1.95 -10.58
C VAL A 125 -3.32 -1.24 -10.93
N VAL A 126 -3.20 0.05 -10.61
CA VAL A 126 -1.96 0.81 -10.85
C VAL A 126 -0.79 0.21 -10.07
N MET A 127 -1.02 -0.22 -8.83
CA MET A 127 -0.02 -0.92 -8.01
C MET A 127 0.40 -2.25 -8.67
N SER A 128 -0.55 -3.05 -9.13
CA SER A 128 -0.26 -4.32 -9.84
C SER A 128 0.52 -4.08 -11.13
N VAL A 129 0.19 -3.05 -11.89
CA VAL A 129 0.93 -2.66 -13.10
C VAL A 129 2.35 -2.22 -12.75
N ALA A 130 2.52 -1.34 -11.75
CA ALA A 130 3.83 -0.90 -11.29
C ALA A 130 4.71 -2.07 -10.83
N PHE A 131 4.14 -3.00 -10.04
CA PHE A 131 4.82 -4.21 -9.61
C PHE A 131 5.20 -5.11 -10.79
N THR A 132 4.30 -5.29 -11.76
CA THR A 132 4.56 -6.10 -12.96
C THR A 132 5.70 -5.52 -13.80
N LEU A 133 5.76 -4.19 -13.97
CA LEU A 133 6.84 -3.52 -14.68
C LEU A 133 8.19 -3.69 -13.95
N LEU A 134 8.18 -3.55 -12.63
CA LEU A 134 9.35 -3.79 -11.80
C LEU A 134 9.85 -5.24 -11.92
N TRP A 135 8.93 -6.20 -11.81
CA TRP A 135 9.22 -7.62 -11.96
C TRP A 135 9.81 -7.94 -13.34
N ARG A 136 9.21 -7.43 -14.42
CA ARG A 136 9.72 -7.61 -15.80
C ARG A 136 11.13 -7.03 -15.98
N HIS A 137 11.42 -5.88 -15.37
CA HIS A 137 12.76 -5.27 -15.46
C HIS A 137 13.82 -6.06 -14.69
N VAL A 138 13.45 -6.76 -13.62
CA VAL A 138 14.39 -7.58 -12.84
C VAL A 138 14.65 -8.94 -13.50
N THR A 139 13.66 -9.50 -14.20
CA THR A 139 13.75 -10.84 -14.80
C THR A 139 14.26 -10.88 -16.24
N HIS A 140 14.28 -9.75 -16.96
CA HIS A 140 14.78 -9.61 -18.33
C HIS A 140 16.04 -8.73 -18.40
#